data_AF-A0A928VB12-F1
#
_entry.id   AF-A0A928VB12-F1
#
_cell.length_a   1.000
_cell.length_b   1.000
_cell.length_c   1.000
_cell.angle_alpha   90.00
_cell.angle_beta   90.00
_cell.angle_gamma   90.00
#
_symmetry.space_group_name_H-M   'P 1'
#
loop_
_entity.id
_entity.type
_entity.pdbx_description
1 polymer ?
#
loop_
_entity_poly.entity_id
_entity_poly.type
_entity_poly.pdbx_seq_one_letter_code
_entity_poly.pdbx_strand_id
1 'polypeptide(L)'
;MTVVTQILFNKTSLLIGDSLISGVELDRELFIPTVGSIYEVLPEGSGWSVTGLKKKINIVGSNVVIGWYGNLIAASCLIKELRTKSQNSPLSIEDINAFFTTENIKSQAGDFVIGDSNPVGFIGSVYCEGVLHNFEFFTGSKNSVINIPLPQSGGVIKICGSGAEDFRDYLSISLEQIDRRICQLQDPADTIHRLYLGISSHFLTKEILNPSAHGYEGTIVPSYYGGYYDFAAISNGQLVDRKEYTYFFWEVVPDTSGQPEAKLCVQGLKTYYLDKNVTLCLSYSTSQSDEKSNTQAKVEASLHCISPVDMRKDELESLVPSLKIDELEFNSEYSCHFCLIRDAHNSLMANQSITCIIQGEKCSAKHPVKIENKGTGLQYLWNPEFAKSLENAVLNMWTRT
;
A
#
# COMPACT_ATOMS: atom_id res chain seq x y z
N MET A 1 0.94 -14.23 -0.05
CA MET A 1 0.87 -13.53 -1.36
C MET A 1 1.60 -12.21 -1.24
N THR A 2 2.13 -11.67 -2.33
CA THR A 2 2.98 -10.48 -2.26
C THR A 2 3.03 -9.75 -3.58
N VAL A 3 3.00 -8.41 -3.53
CA VAL A 3 3.43 -7.56 -4.64
C VAL A 3 4.42 -6.53 -4.12
N VAL A 4 5.57 -6.49 -4.80
CA VAL A 4 6.55 -5.42 -4.66
C VAL A 4 6.77 -4.80 -6.02
N THR A 5 6.67 -3.47 -6.10
CA THR A 5 6.83 -2.71 -7.33
C THR A 5 7.96 -1.71 -7.19
N GLN A 6 8.83 -1.64 -8.19
CA GLN A 6 9.84 -0.61 -8.35
C GLN A 6 9.55 0.23 -9.58
N ILE A 7 9.54 1.56 -9.44
CA ILE A 7 9.35 2.49 -10.55
C ILE A 7 10.63 3.30 -10.72
N LEU A 8 11.22 3.21 -11.91
CA LEU A 8 12.49 3.84 -12.26
C LEU A 8 12.25 4.91 -13.33
N PHE A 9 12.65 6.15 -13.05
CA PHE A 9 12.54 7.29 -13.97
C PHE A 9 13.47 8.40 -13.52
N ASN A 10 14.03 9.22 -14.42
CA ASN A 10 14.76 10.47 -14.07
C ASN A 10 15.67 10.41 -12.82
N LYS A 11 16.61 9.45 -12.73
CA LYS A 11 17.49 9.22 -11.56
C LYS A 11 16.73 9.04 -10.23
N THR A 12 15.52 8.54 -10.31
CA THR A 12 14.61 8.26 -9.21
C THR A 12 14.26 6.79 -9.22
N SER A 13 14.21 6.20 -8.03
CA SER A 13 13.70 4.86 -7.78
C SER A 13 12.69 4.95 -6.65
N LEU A 14 11.47 4.49 -6.93
CA LEU A 14 10.37 4.40 -5.98
C LEU A 14 10.00 2.93 -5.80
N LEU A 15 10.13 2.42 -4.58
CA LEU A 15 9.69 1.09 -4.20
C LEU A 15 8.38 1.17 -3.43
N ILE A 16 7.42 0.33 -3.78
CA ILE A 16 6.11 0.21 -3.11
C ILE A 16 5.84 -1.27 -2.86
N GLY A 17 5.28 -1.62 -1.69
CA GLY A 17 4.94 -3.00 -1.39
C GLY A 17 3.84 -3.14 -0.35
N ASP A 18 3.08 -4.23 -0.45
CA ASP A 18 2.02 -4.58 0.50
C ASP A 18 2.58 -5.06 1.85
N SER A 19 1.76 -5.12 2.90
CA SER A 19 2.23 -5.44 4.26
C SER A 19 1.80 -6.80 4.78
N LEU A 20 0.88 -7.49 4.11
CA LEU A 20 0.35 -8.75 4.62
C LEU A 20 1.39 -9.86 4.60
N ILE A 21 1.43 -10.62 5.70
CA ILE A 21 2.16 -11.87 5.80
C ILE A 21 1.13 -12.99 5.85
N SER A 22 1.25 -13.94 4.92
CA SER A 22 0.44 -15.16 4.89
C SER A 22 1.24 -16.34 5.39
N GLY A 23 0.60 -17.28 6.08
CA GLY A 23 1.21 -18.51 6.56
C GLY A 23 0.16 -19.57 6.84
N VAL A 24 0.55 -20.59 7.62
CA VAL A 24 -0.37 -21.62 8.11
C VAL A 24 -1.57 -20.96 8.78
N GLU A 25 -2.75 -21.53 8.56
CA GLU A 25 -3.99 -21.10 9.19
C GLU A 25 -3.86 -20.96 10.72
N LEU A 26 -4.44 -19.90 11.26
CA LEU A 26 -4.47 -19.61 12.69
C LEU A 26 -5.87 -19.88 13.24
N ASP A 27 -5.96 -20.39 14.47
CA ASP A 27 -7.23 -20.57 15.19
C ASP A 27 -7.83 -19.26 15.73
N ARG A 28 -7.49 -18.12 15.13
CA ARG A 28 -7.95 -16.80 15.55
C ARG A 28 -8.01 -15.82 14.40
N GLU A 29 -8.94 -14.89 14.50
CA GLU A 29 -9.01 -13.75 13.59
C GLU A 29 -7.92 -12.70 13.93
N LEU A 30 -7.41 -12.04 12.89
CA LEU A 30 -6.51 -10.91 12.99
C LEU A 30 -7.22 -9.69 12.42
N PHE A 31 -7.30 -8.64 13.23
CA PHE A 31 -7.73 -7.35 12.74
C PHE A 31 -6.63 -6.78 11.84
N ILE A 32 -6.94 -6.52 10.56
CA ILE A 32 -5.99 -6.03 9.56
C ILE A 32 -6.54 -4.78 8.87
N PRO A 33 -5.69 -3.84 8.43
CA PRO A 33 -6.12 -2.59 7.82
C PRO A 33 -6.46 -2.79 6.34
N THR A 34 -7.35 -3.74 6.04
CA THR A 34 -7.82 -4.03 4.69
C THR A 34 -9.14 -3.30 4.41
N VAL A 35 -9.41 -3.05 3.14
CA VAL A 35 -10.71 -2.60 2.66
C VAL A 35 -11.49 -3.83 2.20
N GLY A 36 -12.55 -4.18 2.91
CA GLY A 36 -13.27 -5.44 2.73
C GLY A 36 -12.80 -6.57 3.67
N SER A 37 -13.32 -7.78 3.46
CA SER A 37 -13.06 -8.94 4.32
C SER A 37 -12.03 -9.89 3.69
N ILE A 38 -10.85 -9.99 4.31
CA ILE A 38 -9.85 -11.00 3.92
C ILE A 38 -10.37 -12.44 4.00
N TYR A 39 -11.34 -12.69 4.88
CA TYR A 39 -11.88 -14.02 5.11
C TYR A 39 -12.76 -14.51 3.96
N GLU A 40 -13.17 -13.62 3.05
CA GLU A 40 -13.80 -14.00 1.78
C GLU A 40 -12.78 -14.55 0.79
N VAL A 41 -11.49 -14.25 0.97
CA VAL A 41 -10.38 -14.71 0.12
C VAL A 41 -9.67 -15.93 0.73
N LEU A 42 -9.46 -15.88 2.05
CA LEU A 42 -8.86 -16.94 2.85
C LEU A 42 -9.89 -17.41 3.90
N PRO A 43 -10.92 -18.17 3.48
CA PRO A 43 -11.94 -18.66 4.40
C PRO A 43 -11.36 -19.68 5.37
N GLU A 44 -12.07 -19.87 6.48
CA GLU A 44 -11.78 -20.91 7.47
C GLU A 44 -11.73 -22.30 6.80
N GLY A 45 -10.70 -23.08 7.13
CA GLY A 45 -10.43 -24.41 6.58
C GLY A 45 -9.62 -24.39 5.28
N SER A 46 -9.18 -23.23 4.79
CA SER A 46 -8.34 -23.14 3.59
C SER A 46 -6.90 -23.63 3.80
N GLY A 47 -6.49 -23.84 5.06
CA GLY A 47 -5.12 -24.21 5.44
C GLY A 47 -4.13 -23.03 5.44
N TRP A 48 -4.58 -21.83 5.03
CA TRP A 48 -3.79 -20.61 4.99
C TRP A 48 -4.55 -19.45 5.62
N SER A 49 -3.83 -18.57 6.31
CA SER A 49 -4.40 -17.33 6.84
C SER A 49 -3.40 -16.19 6.75
N VAL A 50 -3.88 -14.96 6.97
CA VAL A 50 -2.99 -13.86 7.32
C VAL A 50 -2.46 -14.10 8.73
N THR A 51 -1.14 -14.08 8.88
CA THR A 51 -0.46 -14.33 10.15
C THR A 51 0.15 -13.07 10.77
N GLY A 52 0.18 -11.96 10.03
CA GLY A 52 0.60 -10.67 10.56
C GLY A 52 0.85 -9.61 9.50
N LEU A 53 1.46 -8.50 9.94
CA LEU A 53 1.81 -7.34 9.10
C LEU A 53 3.31 -7.05 9.23
N LYS A 54 4.00 -6.90 8.09
CA LYS A 54 5.41 -6.50 8.02
C LYS A 54 5.66 -5.62 6.81
N LYS A 55 6.59 -4.68 6.93
CA LYS A 55 7.00 -3.88 5.79
C LYS A 55 7.84 -4.70 4.82
N LYS A 56 7.37 -4.73 3.58
CA LYS A 56 8.13 -5.28 2.45
C LYS A 56 9.18 -4.32 1.92
N ILE A 57 8.96 -3.01 2.09
CA ILE A 57 9.92 -1.98 1.73
C ILE A 57 10.73 -1.54 2.96
N ASN A 58 12.05 -1.57 2.84
CA ASN A 58 12.99 -1.34 3.92
C ASN A 58 14.10 -0.37 3.48
N ILE A 59 14.51 0.49 4.40
CA ILE A 59 15.68 1.35 4.27
C ILE A 59 16.84 0.65 4.98
N VAL A 60 17.94 0.41 4.24
CA VAL A 60 19.09 -0.41 4.68
C VAL A 60 20.34 0.45 4.89
N GLY A 61 20.16 1.76 5.08
CA GLY A 61 21.25 2.73 5.25
C GLY A 61 20.78 4.11 4.87
N SER A 62 21.69 5.05 4.63
CA SER A 62 21.36 6.37 4.07
C SER A 62 21.21 6.34 2.55
N ASN A 63 21.67 5.27 1.88
CA ASN A 63 21.79 5.23 0.43
C ASN A 63 21.22 3.96 -0.22
N VAL A 64 20.58 3.07 0.56
CA VAL A 64 19.98 1.82 0.06
C VAL A 64 18.51 1.72 0.45
N VAL A 65 17.67 1.47 -0.55
CA VAL A 65 16.27 1.06 -0.39
C VAL A 65 16.07 -0.31 -1.01
N ILE A 66 15.33 -1.18 -0.32
CA ILE A 66 15.12 -2.57 -0.74
C ILE A 66 13.67 -2.99 -0.49
N GLY A 67 13.08 -3.67 -1.48
CA GLY A 67 11.84 -4.40 -1.37
C GLY A 67 12.12 -5.90 -1.32
N TRP A 68 11.37 -6.66 -0.53
CA TRP A 68 11.50 -8.12 -0.44
C TRP A 68 10.18 -8.85 -0.72
N TYR A 69 10.28 -10.07 -1.25
CA TYR A 69 9.17 -10.99 -1.48
C TYR A 69 9.61 -12.44 -1.23
N GLY A 70 8.67 -13.32 -0.89
CA GLY A 70 8.95 -14.74 -0.62
C GLY A 70 9.07 -15.07 0.87
N ASN A 71 10.07 -15.87 1.24
CA ASN A 71 10.23 -16.38 2.61
C ASN A 71 10.58 -15.26 3.61
N LEU A 72 9.72 -15.10 4.63
CA LEU A 72 9.85 -14.07 5.68
C LEU A 72 11.15 -14.20 6.50
N ILE A 73 11.51 -15.42 6.90
CA ILE A 73 12.68 -15.67 7.76
C ILE A 73 13.97 -15.37 7.00
N ALA A 74 14.05 -15.81 5.74
CA ALA A 74 15.18 -15.51 4.87
C ALA A 74 15.32 -14.00 4.64
N ALA A 75 14.21 -13.31 4.33
CA ALA A 75 14.20 -11.86 4.15
C ALA A 75 14.66 -11.12 5.41
N SER A 76 14.16 -11.54 6.57
CA SER A 76 14.52 -11.00 7.89
C SER A 76 16.03 -11.11 8.16
N CYS A 77 16.59 -12.30 7.97
CA CYS A 77 18.01 -12.55 8.21
C CYS A 77 18.90 -11.70 7.29
N LEU A 78 18.63 -11.69 5.98
CA LEU A 78 19.47 -10.99 5.01
C LEU A 78 19.38 -9.46 5.15
N ILE A 79 18.19 -8.90 5.42
CA ILE A 79 18.04 -7.45 5.65
C ILE A 79 18.75 -7.02 6.93
N LYS A 80 18.70 -7.85 7.98
CA LYS A 80 19.44 -7.59 9.23
C LYS A 80 20.94 -7.53 8.97
N GLU A 81 21.50 -8.51 8.26
CA GLU A 81 22.94 -8.54 7.94
C GLU A 81 23.37 -7.36 7.05
N LEU A 82 22.56 -6.98 6.05
CA LEU A 82 22.84 -5.80 5.25
C LEU A 82 22.82 -4.50 6.08
N ARG A 83 21.89 -4.38 7.04
CA ARG A 83 21.84 -3.23 7.96
C ARG A 83 23.05 -3.18 8.87
N THR A 84 23.52 -4.33 9.36
CA THR A 84 24.76 -4.40 10.14
C THR A 84 25.96 -3.94 9.30
N LYS A 85 26.03 -4.34 8.03
CA LYS A 85 27.09 -3.88 7.11
C LYS A 85 27.02 -2.37 6.87
N SER A 86 25.83 -1.81 6.66
CA SER A 86 25.67 -0.37 6.37
C SER A 86 25.91 0.57 7.56
N GLN A 87 25.94 0.04 8.79
CA GLN A 87 26.33 0.82 9.97
C GLN A 87 27.80 1.24 9.95
N ASN A 88 28.67 0.47 9.27
CA ASN A 88 30.11 0.76 9.20
C ASN A 88 30.45 1.76 8.09
N SER A 89 29.78 1.66 6.95
CA SER A 89 29.96 2.54 5.80
C SER A 89 28.75 2.48 4.87
N PRO A 90 28.48 3.56 4.08
CA PRO A 90 27.53 3.48 2.98
C PRO A 90 27.89 2.33 2.05
N LEU A 91 26.89 1.56 1.61
CA LEU A 91 27.10 0.39 0.76
C LEU A 91 27.29 0.81 -0.70
N SER A 92 28.24 0.21 -1.42
CA SER A 92 28.37 0.36 -2.87
C SER A 92 27.54 -0.71 -3.61
N ILE A 93 27.46 -0.61 -4.94
CA ILE A 93 26.84 -1.68 -5.75
C ILE A 93 27.66 -2.97 -5.73
N GLU A 94 28.99 -2.88 -5.60
CA GLU A 94 29.89 -4.02 -5.41
C GLU A 94 29.60 -4.73 -4.09
N ASP A 95 29.37 -3.99 -3.00
CA ASP A 95 28.98 -4.57 -1.72
C ASP A 95 27.67 -5.35 -1.83
N ILE A 96 26.67 -4.78 -2.52
CA ILE A 96 25.36 -5.42 -2.74
C ILE A 96 25.50 -6.68 -3.59
N ASN A 97 26.24 -6.61 -4.70
CA ASN A 97 26.46 -7.76 -5.59
C ASN A 97 27.26 -8.87 -4.91
N ALA A 98 28.29 -8.50 -4.14
CA ALA A 98 29.07 -9.45 -3.35
C ALA A 98 28.21 -10.07 -2.25
N PHE A 99 27.33 -9.30 -1.61
CA PHE A 99 26.42 -9.83 -0.59
C PHE A 99 25.45 -10.85 -1.18
N PHE A 100 24.83 -10.55 -2.32
CA PHE A 100 23.82 -11.38 -2.95
C PHE A 100 24.39 -12.51 -3.83
N THR A 101 25.47 -13.14 -3.41
CA THR A 101 25.93 -14.40 -4.02
C THR A 101 25.32 -15.59 -3.27
N THR A 102 24.97 -16.65 -4.00
CA THR A 102 24.42 -17.88 -3.39
C THR A 102 25.30 -18.42 -2.27
N GLU A 103 26.63 -18.36 -2.44
CA GLU A 103 27.61 -18.83 -1.46
C GLU A 103 27.60 -17.99 -0.17
N ASN A 104 27.65 -16.67 -0.30
CA ASN A 104 27.65 -15.77 0.86
C ASN A 104 26.34 -15.87 1.63
N ILE A 105 25.24 -15.92 0.90
CA ILE A 105 23.90 -16.07 1.46
C ILE A 105 23.76 -17.39 2.23
N LYS A 106 24.18 -18.52 1.65
CA LYS A 106 24.17 -19.82 2.33
C LYS A 106 25.01 -19.80 3.60
N SER A 107 26.19 -19.17 3.56
CA SER A 107 27.04 -19.06 4.74
C SER A 107 26.42 -18.21 5.87
N GLN A 108 25.59 -17.22 5.54
CA GLN A 108 25.00 -16.30 6.51
C GLN A 108 23.65 -16.80 7.05
N ALA A 109 22.76 -17.26 6.18
CA ALA A 109 21.40 -17.67 6.55
C ALA A 109 21.28 -19.18 6.80
N GLY A 110 22.26 -19.97 6.37
CA GLY A 110 22.23 -21.43 6.40
C GLY A 110 21.46 -22.05 5.22
N ASP A 111 21.88 -23.26 4.83
CA ASP A 111 21.29 -23.99 3.70
C ASP A 111 19.79 -24.28 3.86
N PHE A 112 19.31 -24.41 5.10
CA PHE A 112 17.89 -24.67 5.39
C PHE A 112 17.00 -23.47 5.05
N VAL A 113 17.52 -22.26 5.22
CA VAL A 113 16.75 -21.02 5.05
C VAL A 113 16.63 -20.67 3.57
N ILE A 114 17.58 -21.11 2.72
CA ILE A 114 17.69 -20.62 1.34
C ILE A 114 17.92 -21.78 0.37
N GLY A 115 16.85 -22.11 -0.35
CA GLY A 115 16.82 -23.09 -1.43
C GLY A 115 15.51 -23.01 -2.20
N ASP A 116 15.31 -23.88 -3.18
CA ASP A 116 14.08 -23.90 -4.00
C ASP A 116 12.79 -24.08 -3.17
N SER A 117 12.89 -24.66 -1.97
CA SER A 117 11.77 -24.81 -1.03
C SER A 117 11.46 -23.55 -0.22
N ASN A 118 12.39 -22.59 -0.16
CA ASN A 118 12.26 -21.34 0.58
C ASN A 118 12.73 -20.15 -0.28
N PRO A 119 12.09 -19.89 -1.44
CA PRO A 119 12.50 -18.81 -2.31
C PRO A 119 12.32 -17.46 -1.64
N VAL A 120 13.32 -16.60 -1.79
CA VAL A 120 13.27 -15.19 -1.39
C VAL A 120 13.82 -14.35 -2.52
N GLY A 121 13.21 -13.20 -2.75
CA GLY A 121 13.66 -12.24 -3.74
C GLY A 121 13.73 -10.83 -3.18
N PHE A 122 14.62 -10.06 -3.77
CA PHE A 122 14.85 -8.67 -3.45
C PHE A 122 14.95 -7.84 -4.72
N ILE A 123 14.42 -6.63 -4.64
CA ILE A 123 14.56 -5.60 -5.67
C ILE A 123 14.87 -4.29 -4.97
N GLY A 124 15.80 -3.50 -5.50
CA GLY A 124 16.17 -2.28 -4.82
C GLY A 124 17.05 -1.35 -5.62
N SER A 125 17.49 -0.30 -4.93
CA SER A 125 18.45 0.65 -5.47
C SER A 125 19.46 1.05 -4.41
N VAL A 126 20.68 1.31 -4.88
CA VAL A 126 21.78 1.88 -4.11
C VAL A 126 22.27 3.13 -4.82
N TYR A 127 22.44 4.21 -4.07
CA TYR A 127 23.08 5.42 -4.57
C TYR A 127 24.53 5.49 -4.09
N CYS A 128 25.47 5.42 -5.02
CA CYS A 128 26.90 5.52 -4.73
C CYS A 128 27.59 6.31 -5.85
N GLU A 129 28.61 7.09 -5.49
CA GLU A 129 29.46 7.81 -6.45
C GLU A 129 28.68 8.73 -7.43
N GLY A 130 27.56 9.29 -6.98
CA GLY A 130 26.74 10.17 -7.81
C GLY A 130 25.75 9.44 -8.74
N VAL A 131 25.74 8.10 -8.71
CA VAL A 131 24.98 7.24 -9.62
C VAL A 131 23.98 6.39 -8.85
N LEU A 132 22.77 6.26 -9.39
CA LEU A 132 21.74 5.37 -8.88
C LEU A 132 21.86 4.02 -9.59
N HIS A 133 22.26 2.98 -8.86
CA HIS A 133 22.32 1.60 -9.33
C HIS A 133 21.08 0.85 -8.86
N ASN A 134 20.56 -0.03 -9.71
CA ASN A 134 19.44 -0.91 -9.37
C ASN A 134 19.94 -2.34 -9.30
N PHE A 135 19.37 -3.12 -8.40
CA PHE A 135 19.71 -4.52 -8.23
C PHE A 135 18.47 -5.37 -8.06
N GLU A 136 18.59 -6.63 -8.46
CA GLU A 136 17.58 -7.66 -8.36
C GLU A 136 18.26 -8.95 -7.94
N PHE A 137 17.65 -9.69 -7.03
CA PHE A 137 18.15 -10.97 -6.56
C PHE A 137 17.00 -11.92 -6.28
N PHE A 138 17.17 -13.19 -6.60
CA PHE A 138 16.18 -14.24 -6.32
C PHE A 138 16.87 -15.59 -6.12
N THR A 139 16.48 -16.33 -5.09
CA THR A 139 17.11 -17.61 -4.72
C THR A 139 16.49 -18.84 -5.39
N GLY A 140 15.31 -18.71 -5.99
CA GLY A 140 14.60 -19.84 -6.59
C GLY A 140 14.88 -20.01 -8.09
N SER A 141 14.47 -21.16 -8.62
CA SER A 141 14.62 -21.52 -10.04
C SER A 141 13.90 -20.63 -11.07
N LYS A 142 12.84 -19.91 -10.66
CA LYS A 142 12.07 -19.02 -11.56
C LYS A 142 11.85 -17.66 -10.93
N ASN A 143 12.66 -16.69 -11.34
CA ASN A 143 12.42 -15.28 -11.03
C ASN A 143 11.47 -14.70 -12.08
N SER A 144 10.29 -14.25 -11.69
CA SER A 144 9.39 -13.49 -12.57
C SER A 144 9.39 -12.02 -12.15
N VAL A 145 10.44 -11.30 -12.54
CA VAL A 145 10.41 -9.83 -12.53
C VAL A 145 9.74 -9.41 -13.84
N ILE A 146 8.54 -8.84 -13.72
CA ILE A 146 7.81 -8.30 -14.86
C ILE A 146 8.29 -6.87 -15.07
N ASN A 147 8.75 -6.56 -16.29
CA ASN A 147 9.17 -5.22 -16.68
C ASN A 147 8.13 -4.59 -17.61
N ILE A 148 7.60 -3.44 -17.24
CA ILE A 148 6.64 -2.65 -18.02
C ILE A 148 7.30 -1.31 -18.37
N PRO A 149 7.62 -1.03 -19.65
CA PRO A 149 8.21 0.24 -20.03
C PRO A 149 7.22 1.40 -19.84
N LEU A 150 7.74 2.59 -19.55
CA LEU A 150 7.01 3.86 -19.51
C LEU A 150 7.45 4.72 -20.71
N PRO A 151 6.73 4.64 -21.86
CA PRO A 151 7.22 5.19 -23.12
C PRO A 151 7.50 6.70 -23.11
N GLN A 152 6.70 7.49 -22.40
CA GLN A 152 6.82 8.95 -22.39
C GLN A 152 7.90 9.41 -21.42
N SER A 153 7.97 8.83 -20.23
CA SER A 153 8.99 9.19 -19.23
C SER A 153 10.35 8.53 -19.48
N GLY A 154 10.42 7.55 -20.39
CA GLY A 154 11.60 6.71 -20.60
C GLY A 154 11.93 5.82 -19.40
N GLY A 155 10.95 5.57 -18.53
CA GLY A 155 11.09 4.81 -17.30
C GLY A 155 10.74 3.33 -17.44
N VAL A 156 10.78 2.61 -16.33
CA VAL A 156 10.31 1.22 -16.25
C VAL A 156 9.65 0.96 -14.90
N ILE A 157 8.54 0.22 -14.91
CA ILE A 157 7.92 -0.38 -13.74
C ILE A 157 8.34 -1.84 -13.68
N LYS A 158 8.91 -2.26 -12.55
CA LYS A 158 9.25 -3.64 -12.26
C LYS A 158 8.31 -4.17 -11.20
N ILE A 159 7.73 -5.35 -11.41
CA ILE A 159 6.78 -5.96 -10.49
C ILE A 159 7.27 -7.35 -10.13
N CYS A 160 7.31 -7.64 -8.83
CA CYS A 160 7.79 -8.89 -8.26
C CYS A 160 6.78 -9.47 -7.26
N GLY A 161 6.89 -10.77 -6.98
CA GLY A 161 6.04 -11.49 -6.03
C GLY A 161 4.93 -12.31 -6.71
N SER A 162 4.16 -13.04 -5.90
CA SER A 162 3.12 -13.95 -6.39
C SER A 162 1.93 -13.24 -7.04
N GLY A 163 1.68 -11.96 -6.69
CA GLY A 163 0.63 -11.16 -7.31
C GLY A 163 1.09 -10.35 -8.52
N ALA A 164 2.33 -10.54 -9.00
CA ALA A 164 2.92 -9.68 -10.03
C ALA A 164 2.16 -9.69 -11.36
N GLU A 165 1.73 -10.87 -11.81
CA GLU A 165 0.97 -11.03 -13.05
C GLU A 165 -0.42 -10.37 -12.97
N ASP A 166 -1.17 -10.61 -11.88
CA ASP A 166 -2.46 -9.97 -11.64
C ASP A 166 -2.33 -8.44 -11.62
N PHE A 167 -1.30 -7.93 -10.93
CA PHE A 167 -1.09 -6.50 -10.85
C PHE A 167 -0.64 -5.89 -12.18
N ARG A 168 0.19 -6.58 -12.97
CA ARG A 168 0.56 -6.15 -14.34
C ARG A 168 -0.69 -5.99 -15.19
N ASP A 169 -1.56 -6.99 -15.21
CA ASP A 169 -2.74 -7.00 -16.08
C ASP A 169 -3.65 -5.83 -15.75
N TYR A 170 -3.80 -5.52 -14.46
CA TYR A 170 -4.55 -4.36 -14.01
C TYR A 170 -3.88 -3.03 -14.34
N LEU A 171 -2.58 -2.92 -14.08
CA LEU A 171 -1.82 -1.69 -14.30
C LEU A 171 -1.77 -1.31 -15.80
N SER A 172 -1.79 -2.32 -16.69
CA SER A 172 -1.77 -2.11 -18.13
C SER A 172 -2.90 -1.20 -18.63
N ILE A 173 -4.05 -1.21 -17.94
CA ILE A 173 -5.23 -0.37 -18.27
C ILE A 173 -4.97 1.10 -17.94
N SER A 174 -4.13 1.38 -16.93
CA SER A 174 -3.89 2.74 -16.40
C SER A 174 -2.49 3.28 -16.72
N LEU A 175 -1.66 2.52 -17.45
CA LEU A 175 -0.25 2.81 -17.68
C LEU A 175 -0.01 4.18 -18.34
N GLU A 176 -0.81 4.52 -19.37
CA GLU A 176 -0.68 5.80 -20.07
C GLU A 176 -0.98 7.01 -19.16
N GLN A 177 -1.90 6.84 -18.20
CA GLN A 177 -2.22 7.90 -17.24
C GLN A 177 -1.08 8.08 -16.22
N ILE A 178 -0.51 6.98 -15.75
CA ILE A 178 0.64 6.99 -14.84
C ILE A 178 1.84 7.65 -15.51
N ASP A 179 2.17 7.23 -16.73
CA ASP A 179 3.31 7.74 -17.49
C ASP A 179 3.19 9.25 -17.77
N ARG A 180 2.03 9.71 -18.24
CA ARG A 180 1.76 11.14 -18.45
C ARG A 180 1.98 11.98 -17.19
N ARG A 181 1.55 11.48 -16.03
CA ARG A 181 1.69 12.22 -14.77
C ARG A 181 3.14 12.34 -14.32
N ILE A 182 3.94 11.29 -14.53
CA ILE A 182 5.38 11.33 -14.26
C ILE A 182 6.03 12.47 -15.08
N CYS A 183 5.62 12.65 -16.34
CA CYS A 183 6.15 13.69 -17.21
C CYS A 183 5.70 15.12 -16.86
N GLN A 184 4.58 15.28 -16.16
CA GLN A 184 3.96 16.60 -15.91
C GLN A 184 4.47 17.28 -14.63
N LEU A 185 5.07 16.53 -13.71
CA LEU A 185 5.40 17.03 -12.39
C LEU A 185 6.82 17.63 -12.37
N GLN A 186 6.94 18.85 -11.82
CA GLN A 186 8.18 19.62 -11.80
C GLN A 186 9.02 19.40 -10.54
N ASP A 187 8.38 19.12 -9.40
CA ASP A 187 9.05 18.86 -8.12
C ASP A 187 9.22 17.33 -7.92
N PRO A 188 10.45 16.79 -7.90
CA PRO A 188 10.70 15.36 -7.73
C PRO A 188 10.12 14.79 -6.44
N ALA A 189 10.11 15.53 -5.33
CA ALA A 189 9.61 15.03 -4.05
C ALA A 189 8.08 14.89 -4.09
N ASP A 190 7.37 15.94 -4.54
CA ASP A 190 5.92 15.90 -4.73
C ASP A 190 5.51 14.85 -5.77
N THR A 191 6.31 14.68 -6.83
CA THR A 191 6.11 13.65 -7.85
C THR A 191 6.02 12.26 -7.25
N ILE A 192 6.93 11.95 -6.33
CA ILE A 192 7.01 10.64 -5.70
C ILE A 192 5.81 10.37 -4.81
N HIS A 193 5.36 11.36 -4.03
CA HIS A 193 4.19 11.21 -3.17
C HIS A 193 2.91 11.00 -3.97
N ARG A 194 2.71 11.78 -5.04
CA ARG A 194 1.56 11.62 -5.94
C ARG A 194 1.59 10.30 -6.69
N LEU A 195 2.77 9.88 -7.15
CA LEU A 195 2.95 8.61 -7.83
C LEU A 195 2.68 7.44 -6.88
N TYR A 196 3.20 7.49 -5.65
CA TYR A 196 2.89 6.52 -4.61
C TYR A 196 1.38 6.42 -4.38
N LEU A 197 0.68 7.54 -4.20
CA LEU A 197 -0.78 7.55 -4.01
C LEU A 197 -1.55 7.01 -5.22
N GLY A 198 -1.11 7.35 -6.43
CA GLY A 198 -1.71 6.80 -7.65
C GLY A 198 -1.58 5.28 -7.69
N ILE A 199 -0.38 4.75 -7.45
CA ILE A 199 -0.12 3.31 -7.50
C ILE A 199 -0.73 2.56 -6.32
N SER A 200 -0.67 3.09 -5.10
CA SER A 200 -1.36 2.50 -3.95
C SER A 200 -2.87 2.51 -4.12
N SER A 201 -3.43 3.52 -4.82
CA SER A 201 -4.85 3.50 -5.17
C SER A 201 -5.23 2.39 -6.13
N HIS A 202 -4.32 2.00 -7.02
CA HIS A 202 -4.51 0.84 -7.88
C HIS A 202 -4.51 -0.46 -7.06
N PHE A 203 -3.59 -0.60 -6.10
CA PHE A 203 -3.59 -1.75 -5.21
C PHE A 203 -4.87 -1.82 -4.35
N LEU A 204 -5.27 -0.71 -3.71
CA LEU A 204 -6.50 -0.64 -2.90
C LEU A 204 -7.75 -0.92 -3.73
N THR A 205 -7.84 -0.38 -4.96
CA THR A 205 -8.98 -0.67 -5.85
C THR A 205 -9.07 -2.15 -6.16
N LYS A 206 -7.93 -2.81 -6.40
CA LYS A 206 -7.86 -4.26 -6.61
C LYS A 206 -8.30 -5.06 -5.39
N GLU A 207 -7.90 -4.61 -4.20
CA GLU A 207 -8.30 -5.23 -2.94
C GLU A 207 -9.83 -5.23 -2.79
N ILE A 208 -10.49 -4.11 -3.13
CA ILE A 208 -11.94 -3.94 -2.98
C ILE A 208 -12.72 -4.63 -4.10
N LEU A 209 -12.20 -4.60 -5.34
CA LEU A 209 -12.85 -5.24 -6.50
C LEU A 209 -12.70 -6.76 -6.51
N ASN A 210 -12.09 -7.38 -5.50
CA ASN A 210 -11.81 -8.81 -5.54
C ASN A 210 -13.12 -9.62 -5.73
N PRO A 211 -13.25 -10.41 -6.82
CA PRO A 211 -14.49 -11.10 -7.16
C PRO A 211 -14.99 -12.10 -6.11
N SER A 212 -14.11 -12.62 -5.24
CA SER A 212 -14.50 -13.54 -4.16
C SER A 212 -15.49 -12.92 -3.18
N ALA A 213 -15.40 -11.61 -2.95
CA ALA A 213 -16.32 -10.86 -2.11
C ALA A 213 -17.76 -10.79 -2.69
N HIS A 214 -17.94 -11.23 -3.94
CA HIS A 214 -19.19 -11.10 -4.69
C HIS A 214 -19.78 -12.44 -5.09
N GLY A 215 -19.37 -13.53 -4.43
CA GLY A 215 -19.95 -14.87 -4.65
C GLY A 215 -19.50 -15.56 -5.94
N TYR A 216 -18.42 -15.10 -6.57
CA TYR A 216 -17.78 -15.86 -7.65
C TYR A 216 -16.96 -17.01 -7.07
N GLU A 217 -17.59 -18.18 -6.99
CA GLU A 217 -16.91 -19.45 -6.70
C GLU A 217 -15.75 -19.66 -7.69
N GLY A 218 -14.51 -19.69 -7.18
CA GLY A 218 -13.33 -20.06 -7.97
C GLY A 218 -12.24 -19.00 -8.11
N THR A 219 -12.25 -17.91 -7.34
CA THR A 219 -11.13 -16.96 -7.36
C THR A 219 -9.89 -17.57 -6.70
N ILE A 220 -8.77 -17.49 -7.43
CA ILE A 220 -7.50 -18.11 -7.09
C ILE A 220 -6.82 -17.25 -6.03
N VAL A 221 -6.49 -17.83 -4.87
CA VAL A 221 -5.72 -17.21 -3.79
C VAL A 221 -4.68 -16.18 -4.28
N PRO A 222 -3.78 -16.43 -5.27
CA PRO A 222 -2.71 -15.53 -5.69
C PRO A 222 -3.06 -14.08 -6.06
N SER A 223 -4.34 -13.73 -6.31
CA SER A 223 -4.74 -12.38 -6.71
C SER A 223 -4.88 -11.39 -5.54
N TYR A 224 -4.76 -11.83 -4.29
CA TYR A 224 -4.93 -10.93 -3.14
C TYR A 224 -3.60 -10.48 -2.53
N TYR A 225 -3.42 -9.16 -2.45
CA TYR A 225 -2.33 -8.49 -1.76
C TYR A 225 -2.88 -7.19 -1.19
N GLY A 226 -2.45 -6.80 0.01
CA GLY A 226 -3.23 -5.80 0.73
C GLY A 226 -2.73 -5.39 2.10
N GLY A 227 -3.71 -4.95 2.89
CA GLY A 227 -3.52 -4.33 4.19
C GLY A 227 -3.06 -2.88 3.97
N TYR A 228 -1.86 -2.58 4.43
CA TYR A 228 -1.22 -1.31 4.16
C TYR A 228 -0.14 -1.44 3.07
N TYR A 229 0.02 -0.41 2.25
CA TYR A 229 1.09 -0.32 1.25
C TYR A 229 2.12 0.72 1.70
N ASP A 230 3.38 0.32 1.90
CA ASP A 230 4.45 1.26 2.26
C ASP A 230 5.33 1.57 1.04
N PHE A 231 6.08 2.67 1.13
CA PHE A 231 7.07 3.00 0.11
C PHE A 231 8.38 3.53 0.68
N ALA A 232 9.41 3.50 -0.15
CA ALA A 232 10.65 4.24 0.03
C ALA A 232 11.16 4.67 -1.34
N ALA A 233 11.82 5.82 -1.41
CA ALA A 233 12.37 6.29 -2.66
C ALA A 233 13.73 6.95 -2.48
N ILE A 234 14.55 6.84 -3.53
CA ILE A 234 15.75 7.65 -3.73
C ILE A 234 15.51 8.53 -4.95
N SER A 235 15.67 9.85 -4.80
CA SER A 235 15.57 10.79 -5.91
C SER A 235 16.77 11.73 -5.87
N ASN A 236 17.45 11.89 -7.01
CA ASN A 236 18.63 12.75 -7.12
C ASN A 236 19.69 12.49 -6.04
N GLY A 237 19.82 11.21 -5.63
CA GLY A 237 20.79 10.78 -4.64
C GLY A 237 20.41 10.92 -3.19
N GLN A 238 19.18 11.34 -2.89
CA GLN A 238 18.69 11.51 -1.54
C GLN A 238 17.49 10.60 -1.28
N LEU A 239 17.41 10.07 -0.06
CA LEU A 239 16.19 9.43 0.42
C LEU A 239 15.09 10.49 0.49
N VAL A 240 13.93 10.14 -0.03
CA VAL A 240 12.77 11.03 -0.02
C VAL A 240 12.05 10.86 1.31
N ASP A 241 11.86 11.96 2.02
CA ASP A 241 11.14 11.98 3.29
C ASP A 241 9.69 11.53 3.09
N ARG A 242 9.25 10.57 3.90
CA ARG A 242 7.86 10.10 3.86
C ARG A 242 6.94 11.12 4.52
N LYS A 243 5.76 11.31 3.94
CA LYS A 243 4.70 12.22 4.42
C LYS A 243 3.50 11.42 4.83
N GLU A 244 2.67 11.89 5.74
CA GLU A 244 1.46 11.15 6.09
C GLU A 244 0.47 11.10 4.91
N TYR A 245 -0.28 10.00 4.81
CA TYR A 245 -1.30 9.79 3.78
C TYR A 245 -2.62 9.39 4.41
N THR A 246 -3.73 9.97 3.93
CA THR A 246 -5.08 9.51 4.27
C THR A 246 -5.83 9.03 3.03
N TYR A 247 -6.35 7.81 3.08
CA TYR A 247 -7.25 7.24 2.10
C TYR A 247 -8.68 7.30 2.66
N PHE A 248 -9.60 7.91 1.90
CA PHE A 248 -11.02 8.02 2.24
C PHE A 248 -11.85 7.16 1.29
N PHE A 249 -12.71 6.31 1.83
CA PHE A 249 -13.62 5.47 1.07
C PHE A 249 -15.04 5.99 1.21
N TRP A 250 -15.54 6.59 0.15
CA TRP A 250 -16.88 7.13 0.01
C TRP A 250 -17.79 6.08 -0.55
N GLU A 251 -19.04 6.11 -0.12
CA GLU A 251 -20.11 5.33 -0.72
C GLU A 251 -21.03 6.28 -1.47
N VAL A 252 -21.36 5.98 -2.71
CA VAL A 252 -22.32 6.73 -3.52
C VAL A 252 -23.43 5.78 -3.93
N VAL A 253 -24.65 6.10 -3.49
CA VAL A 253 -25.85 5.28 -3.72
C VAL A 253 -26.90 6.09 -4.48
N PRO A 254 -27.81 5.45 -5.24
CA PRO A 254 -28.97 6.14 -5.78
C PRO A 254 -29.90 6.58 -4.64
N ASP A 255 -30.33 7.83 -4.67
CA ASP A 255 -31.39 8.34 -3.81
C ASP A 255 -32.77 7.82 -4.25
N THR A 256 -33.83 8.23 -3.54
CA THR A 256 -35.21 7.83 -3.87
C THR A 256 -35.69 8.23 -5.28
N SER A 257 -35.01 9.17 -5.92
CA SER A 257 -35.25 9.63 -7.30
C SER A 257 -34.29 9.03 -8.33
N GLY A 258 -33.39 8.14 -7.89
CA GLY A 258 -32.35 7.53 -8.70
C GLY A 258 -31.15 8.44 -9.00
N GLN A 259 -31.02 9.58 -8.32
CA GLN A 259 -29.85 10.46 -8.44
C GLN A 259 -28.72 9.98 -7.51
N PRO A 260 -27.44 10.14 -7.88
CA PRO A 260 -26.35 9.74 -7.00
C PRO A 260 -26.31 10.64 -5.77
N GLU A 261 -26.24 10.02 -4.59
CA GLU A 261 -26.07 10.68 -3.30
C GLU A 261 -24.79 10.15 -2.66
N ALA A 262 -23.83 11.04 -2.39
CA ALA A 262 -22.64 10.68 -1.65
C ALA A 262 -23.00 10.52 -0.17
N LYS A 263 -22.72 9.34 0.38
CA LYS A 263 -22.85 9.05 1.81
C LYS A 263 -21.55 9.37 2.54
N LEU A 264 -21.63 9.41 3.87
CA LEU A 264 -20.47 9.64 4.72
C LEU A 264 -19.39 8.58 4.45
N CYS A 265 -18.12 8.99 4.54
CA CYS A 265 -16.95 8.13 4.40
C CYS A 265 -17.06 6.87 5.28
N VAL A 266 -17.35 5.72 4.67
CA VAL A 266 -17.63 4.45 5.36
C VAL A 266 -16.40 3.85 6.02
N GLN A 267 -15.24 4.11 5.43
CA GLN A 267 -13.94 3.63 5.89
C GLN A 267 -12.86 4.65 5.56
N GLY A 268 -11.78 4.66 6.33
CA GLY A 268 -10.54 5.31 5.93
C GLY A 268 -9.31 4.66 6.53
N LEU A 269 -8.18 4.95 5.91
CA LEU A 269 -6.86 4.49 6.32
C LEU A 269 -5.95 5.71 6.43
N LYS A 270 -5.23 5.88 7.54
CA LYS A 270 -4.21 6.92 7.69
C LYS A 270 -2.88 6.33 8.10
N THR A 271 -1.80 6.86 7.54
CA THR A 271 -0.43 6.48 7.90
C THR A 271 0.21 7.48 8.85
N TYR A 272 1.01 6.96 9.78
CA TYR A 272 1.96 7.74 10.57
C TYR A 272 3.31 7.04 10.52
N TYR A 273 4.39 7.82 10.46
CA TYR A 273 5.74 7.28 10.47
C TYR A 273 6.40 7.65 11.79
N LEU A 274 6.44 6.69 12.74
CA LEU A 274 7.10 6.89 14.03
C LEU A 274 8.59 7.14 13.85
N ASP A 275 9.20 6.38 12.94
CA ASP A 275 10.56 6.61 12.47
C ASP A 275 10.69 6.15 11.01
N LYS A 276 11.92 6.07 10.50
CA LYS A 276 12.21 5.59 9.12
C LYS A 276 11.82 4.12 8.87
N ASN A 277 11.64 3.34 9.93
CA ASN A 277 11.48 1.90 9.89
C ASN A 277 10.07 1.45 10.27
N VAL A 278 9.42 2.08 11.24
CA VAL A 278 8.11 1.69 11.78
C VAL A 278 7.03 2.60 11.22
N THR A 279 5.96 1.97 10.74
CA THR A 279 4.77 2.66 10.23
C THR A 279 3.58 2.27 11.10
N LEU A 280 2.80 3.25 11.53
CA LEU A 280 1.47 3.02 12.09
C LEU A 280 0.43 3.22 10.99
N CYS A 281 -0.55 2.33 10.94
CA CYS A 281 -1.72 2.48 10.09
C CYS A 281 -2.96 2.56 10.98
N LEU A 282 -3.65 3.70 10.95
CA LEU A 282 -4.93 3.90 11.59
C LEU A 282 -6.02 3.53 10.58
N SER A 283 -6.72 2.43 10.83
CA SER A 283 -7.92 2.07 10.07
C SER A 283 -9.14 2.50 10.86
N TYR A 284 -10.10 3.12 10.21
CA TYR A 284 -11.35 3.50 10.85
C TYR A 284 -12.55 3.26 9.96
N SER A 285 -13.69 2.91 10.55
CA SER A 285 -14.96 2.71 9.88
C SER A 285 -16.08 3.43 10.61
N THR A 286 -17.08 3.90 9.86
CA THR A 286 -18.30 4.48 10.43
C THR A 286 -19.42 3.45 10.34
N SER A 287 -20.15 3.21 11.42
CA SER A 287 -21.47 2.59 11.27
C SER A 287 -22.36 3.60 10.55
N GLN A 288 -23.05 3.20 9.48
CA GLN A 288 -24.06 4.07 8.85
C GLN A 288 -25.02 4.55 9.96
N SER A 289 -25.02 5.86 10.24
CA SER A 289 -25.90 6.42 11.26
C SER A 289 -27.32 6.42 10.69
N ASP A 290 -28.29 5.91 11.44
CA ASP A 290 -29.71 6.13 11.17
C ASP A 290 -29.93 7.61 10.78
N GLU A 291 -30.62 7.81 9.65
CA GLU A 291 -30.68 8.97 8.73
C GLU A 291 -30.91 10.39 9.33
N LYS A 292 -30.93 10.56 10.66
CA LYS A 292 -31.43 11.78 11.32
C LYS A 292 -30.35 12.71 11.86
N SER A 293 -29.07 12.33 11.90
CA SER A 293 -28.00 13.26 12.33
C SER A 293 -26.74 13.16 11.46
N ASN A 294 -26.74 13.87 10.32
CA ASN A 294 -25.63 14.00 9.34
C ASN A 294 -24.32 14.61 9.88
N THR A 295 -24.10 14.66 11.20
CA THR A 295 -22.93 15.36 11.79
C THR A 295 -22.19 14.56 12.86
N GLN A 296 -22.72 13.42 13.34
CA GLN A 296 -22.07 12.59 14.35
C GLN A 296 -22.25 11.11 14.00
N ALA A 297 -21.20 10.50 13.46
CA ALA A 297 -21.14 9.06 13.26
C ALA A 297 -20.23 8.45 14.35
N LYS A 298 -20.65 7.33 14.93
CA LYS A 298 -19.75 6.54 15.76
C LYS A 298 -18.69 5.94 14.84
N VAL A 299 -17.43 6.12 15.21
CA VAL A 299 -16.28 5.56 14.49
C VAL A 299 -15.66 4.46 15.32
N GLU A 300 -15.45 3.31 14.67
CA GLU A 300 -14.60 2.25 15.17
C GLU A 300 -13.23 2.44 14.55
N ALA A 301 -12.20 2.56 15.38
CA ALA A 301 -10.85 2.84 14.93
C ALA A 301 -9.88 1.87 15.58
N SER A 302 -8.93 1.40 14.78
CA SER A 302 -7.89 0.48 15.19
C SER A 302 -6.55 0.99 14.70
N LEU A 303 -5.55 0.93 15.58
CA LEU A 303 -4.19 1.30 15.27
C LEU A 303 -3.34 0.05 15.07
N HIS A 304 -2.76 -0.07 13.88
CA HIS A 304 -1.92 -1.18 13.47
C HIS A 304 -0.48 -0.75 13.44
N CYS A 305 0.41 -1.55 14.02
CA CYS A 305 1.84 -1.29 13.98
C CYS A 305 2.54 -2.21 12.99
N ILE A 306 3.23 -1.63 12.01
CA ILE A 306 3.86 -2.34 10.90
C ILE A 306 5.36 -2.10 10.97
N SER A 307 6.06 -3.13 11.43
CA SER A 307 7.51 -3.12 11.63
C SER A 307 8.27 -3.60 10.39
N PRO A 308 9.56 -3.25 10.25
CA PRO A 308 10.41 -3.88 9.25
C PRO A 308 10.56 -5.38 9.55
N VAL A 309 10.97 -6.12 8.53
CA VAL A 309 10.98 -7.59 8.55
C VAL A 309 11.97 -8.19 9.56
N ASP A 310 13.02 -7.45 9.87
CA ASP A 310 14.12 -7.81 10.78
C ASP A 310 13.94 -7.32 12.22
N MET A 311 12.94 -6.48 12.49
CA MET A 311 12.69 -5.97 13.84
C MET A 311 11.96 -6.99 14.70
N ARG A 312 12.47 -7.17 15.92
CA ARG A 312 11.91 -8.09 16.92
C ARG A 312 10.68 -7.48 17.59
N LYS A 313 9.85 -8.34 18.18
CA LYS A 313 8.60 -7.90 18.84
C LYS A 313 8.87 -7.04 20.08
N ASP A 314 9.85 -7.40 20.90
CA ASP A 314 10.27 -6.64 22.08
C ASP A 314 10.80 -5.25 21.71
N GLU A 315 11.57 -5.14 20.63
CA GLU A 315 12.01 -3.85 20.08
C GLU A 315 10.82 -3.00 19.64
N LEU A 316 9.84 -3.61 18.95
CA LEU A 316 8.64 -2.90 18.52
C LEU A 316 7.81 -2.39 19.71
N GLU A 317 7.59 -3.23 20.70
CA GLU A 317 6.85 -2.86 21.92
C GLU A 317 7.53 -1.73 22.69
N SER A 318 8.86 -1.60 22.60
CA SER A 318 9.59 -0.48 23.20
C SER A 318 9.47 0.83 22.43
N LEU A 319 9.19 0.76 21.12
CA LEU A 319 9.12 1.91 20.21
C LEU A 319 7.71 2.46 20.07
N VAL A 320 6.69 1.61 20.16
CA VAL A 320 5.29 2.03 20.07
C VAL A 320 4.97 2.78 21.36
N PRO A 321 4.81 4.12 21.32
CA PRO A 321 4.46 4.86 22.52
C PRO A 321 3.12 4.36 23.05
N SER A 322 2.74 4.76 24.26
CA SER A 322 1.34 4.72 24.71
C SER A 322 0.50 5.76 23.95
N LEU A 323 0.59 5.73 22.62
CA LEU A 323 -0.01 6.66 21.69
C LEU A 323 -1.49 6.37 21.70
N LYS A 324 -2.27 7.32 22.20
CA LYS A 324 -3.70 7.14 22.30
C LYS A 324 -4.36 7.59 21.02
N ILE A 325 -5.38 6.85 20.59
CA ILE A 325 -6.13 7.14 19.36
C ILE A 325 -6.77 8.54 19.42
N ASP A 326 -7.09 9.04 20.62
CA ASP A 326 -7.66 10.38 20.82
C ASP A 326 -6.69 11.54 20.53
N GLU A 327 -5.40 11.26 20.48
CA GLU A 327 -4.35 12.24 20.18
C GLU A 327 -3.99 12.29 18.67
N LEU A 328 -4.59 11.41 17.87
CA LEU A 328 -4.27 11.25 16.45
C LEU A 328 -5.09 12.20 15.55
N GLU A 329 -4.41 12.93 14.67
CA GLU A 329 -5.04 13.72 13.61
C GLU A 329 -5.44 12.82 12.44
N PHE A 330 -6.67 12.88 11.95
CA PHE A 330 -7.14 11.97 10.89
C PHE A 330 -6.85 12.44 9.45
N ASN A 331 -6.50 13.72 9.28
CA ASN A 331 -6.16 14.31 8.00
C ASN A 331 -4.64 14.28 7.83
N SER A 332 -4.18 14.16 6.60
CA SER A 332 -2.75 14.12 6.29
C SER A 332 -2.38 15.24 5.33
N GLU A 333 -1.08 15.43 5.06
CA GLU A 333 -0.65 16.36 4.00
C GLU A 333 -1.09 15.88 2.61
N TYR A 334 -1.24 14.57 2.43
CA TYR A 334 -1.68 13.99 1.18
C TYR A 334 -2.92 13.12 1.40
N SER A 335 -3.88 13.21 0.49
CA SER A 335 -5.08 12.37 0.54
C SER A 335 -5.47 11.77 -0.80
N CYS A 336 -6.20 10.66 -0.73
CA CYS A 336 -6.78 9.97 -1.87
C CYS A 336 -8.22 9.57 -1.56
N HIS A 337 -9.13 9.83 -2.49
CA HIS A 337 -10.57 9.63 -2.30
C HIS A 337 -11.09 8.58 -3.29
N PHE A 338 -11.62 7.49 -2.75
CA PHE A 338 -12.26 6.40 -3.50
C PHE A 338 -13.76 6.53 -3.42
N CYS A 339 -14.46 6.37 -4.53
CA CYS A 339 -15.92 6.25 -4.52
C CYS A 339 -16.33 4.84 -4.88
N LEU A 340 -17.01 4.21 -3.93
CA LEU A 340 -17.68 2.93 -4.03
C LEU A 340 -19.10 3.21 -4.52
N ILE A 341 -19.40 2.80 -5.74
CA ILE A 341 -20.70 3.02 -6.37
C ILE A 341 -21.52 1.75 -6.17
N ARG A 342 -22.64 1.87 -5.45
CA ARG A 342 -23.58 0.76 -5.24
C ARG A 342 -24.87 0.99 -6.03
N ASP A 343 -25.56 -0.10 -6.33
CA ASP A 343 -26.91 -0.04 -6.87
C ASP A 343 -27.97 0.16 -5.78
N ALA A 344 -29.22 0.30 -6.19
CA ALA A 344 -30.36 0.44 -5.28
C ALA A 344 -30.61 -0.80 -4.39
N HIS A 345 -29.99 -1.94 -4.72
CA HIS A 345 -30.02 -3.17 -3.93
C HIS A 345 -28.79 -3.32 -3.02
N ASN A 346 -28.03 -2.24 -2.86
CA ASN A 346 -26.79 -2.19 -2.07
C ASN A 346 -25.69 -3.14 -2.58
N SER A 347 -25.84 -3.67 -3.79
CA SER A 347 -24.85 -4.50 -4.46
C SER A 347 -23.84 -3.63 -5.20
N LEU A 348 -22.57 -4.03 -5.18
CA LEU A 348 -21.55 -3.36 -5.98
C LEU A 348 -21.81 -3.66 -7.47
N MET A 349 -21.94 -2.62 -8.29
CA MET A 349 -22.19 -2.81 -9.72
C MET A 349 -20.99 -3.46 -10.40
N ALA A 350 -21.11 -4.73 -10.81
CA ALA A 350 -20.02 -5.61 -11.23
C ALA A 350 -19.02 -5.07 -12.28
N ASN A 351 -19.38 -4.04 -13.06
CA ASN A 351 -18.53 -3.42 -14.09
C ASN A 351 -18.27 -1.91 -13.91
N GLN A 352 -18.74 -1.29 -12.82
CA GLN A 352 -18.63 0.17 -12.56
C GLN A 352 -18.34 0.52 -11.10
N SER A 353 -18.10 -0.48 -10.26
CA SER A 353 -18.29 -0.41 -8.80
C SER A 353 -17.31 0.49 -8.06
N ILE A 354 -16.13 0.80 -8.63
CA ILE A 354 -15.13 1.64 -7.95
C ILE A 354 -14.42 2.54 -8.95
N THR A 355 -14.45 3.84 -8.70
CA THR A 355 -13.60 4.80 -9.39
C THR A 355 -12.89 5.66 -8.37
N CYS A 356 -11.56 5.74 -8.49
CA CYS A 356 -10.80 6.74 -7.76
C CYS A 356 -11.06 8.10 -8.42
N ILE A 357 -11.78 8.97 -7.73
CA ILE A 357 -12.23 10.24 -8.31
C ILE A 357 -11.14 11.31 -8.17
N ILE A 358 -10.33 11.27 -7.10
CA ILE A 358 -9.28 12.25 -6.83
C ILE A 358 -8.03 11.56 -6.28
N GLN A 359 -6.95 11.60 -7.06
CA GLN A 359 -5.67 11.00 -6.73
C GLN A 359 -4.66 12.06 -6.24
N GLY A 360 -4.29 11.96 -4.97
CA GLY A 360 -3.05 12.53 -4.44
C GLY A 360 -2.99 14.05 -4.52
N GLU A 361 -3.95 14.73 -3.89
CA GLU A 361 -3.85 16.16 -3.67
C GLU A 361 -3.06 16.45 -2.39
N LYS A 362 -2.16 17.42 -2.48
CA LYS A 362 -1.58 18.05 -1.30
C LYS A 362 -2.70 18.86 -0.63
N CYS A 363 -3.02 18.52 0.60
CA CYS A 363 -4.10 19.12 1.36
C CYS A 363 -3.89 20.63 1.45
N SER A 364 -4.80 21.38 0.85
CA SER A 364 -4.90 22.82 1.04
C SER A 364 -5.72 23.15 2.28
N ALA A 365 -5.72 24.41 2.72
CA ALA A 365 -6.59 24.89 3.80
C ALA A 365 -8.10 24.63 3.56
N LYS A 366 -8.48 24.28 2.33
CA LYS A 366 -9.84 23.90 1.91
C LYS A 366 -9.98 22.39 1.72
N HIS A 367 -9.33 21.58 2.56
CA HIS A 367 -9.44 20.13 2.44
C HIS A 367 -10.92 19.71 2.50
N PRO A 368 -11.37 18.84 1.58
CA PRO A 368 -12.79 18.53 1.41
C PRO A 368 -13.45 17.82 2.60
N VAL A 369 -12.63 17.19 3.44
CA VAL A 369 -13.08 16.50 4.66
C VAL A 369 -12.15 16.82 5.80
N LYS A 370 -12.71 17.21 6.93
CA LYS A 370 -11.98 17.26 8.17
C LYS A 370 -12.63 16.29 9.15
N ILE A 371 -11.88 15.29 9.57
CA ILE A 371 -12.28 14.44 10.68
C ILE A 371 -11.69 15.03 11.96
N GLU A 372 -12.55 15.36 12.92
CA GLU A 372 -12.15 15.90 14.22
C GLU A 372 -12.44 14.89 15.32
N ASN A 373 -11.47 14.65 16.21
CA ASN A 373 -11.71 13.90 17.42
C ASN A 373 -12.35 14.80 18.50
N LYS A 374 -13.54 14.45 18.97
CA LYS A 374 -14.25 15.20 20.03
C LYS A 374 -14.15 14.52 21.40
N GLY A 375 -13.30 13.51 21.56
CA GLY A 375 -13.14 12.71 22.78
C GLY A 375 -14.25 11.68 23.02
N THR A 376 -15.49 11.98 22.64
CA THR A 376 -16.63 11.04 22.71
C THR A 376 -16.91 10.32 21.38
N GLY A 377 -16.15 10.65 20.34
CA GLY A 377 -16.32 10.13 18.98
C GLY A 377 -15.61 11.02 17.95
N LEU A 378 -15.66 10.62 16.68
CA LEU A 378 -15.16 11.45 15.59
C LEU A 378 -16.32 12.19 14.93
N GLN A 379 -16.08 13.46 14.62
CA GLN A 379 -17.00 14.30 13.87
C GLN A 379 -16.45 14.53 12.47
N TYR A 380 -17.27 14.26 11.47
CA TYR A 380 -16.96 14.57 10.07
C TYR A 380 -17.47 15.98 9.75
N LEU A 381 -16.55 16.84 9.34
CA LEU A 381 -16.83 18.14 8.77
C LEU A 381 -16.45 18.06 7.29
N TRP A 382 -17.42 17.72 6.44
CA TRP A 382 -17.21 17.68 5.00
C TRP A 382 -17.68 18.96 4.32
N ASN A 383 -17.04 19.30 3.20
CA ASN A 383 -17.46 20.39 2.34
C ASN A 383 -18.61 19.90 1.43
N PRO A 384 -19.82 20.48 1.52
CA PRO A 384 -20.94 20.10 0.64
C PRO A 384 -20.64 20.27 -0.85
N GLU A 385 -19.76 21.21 -1.24
CA GLU A 385 -19.33 21.38 -2.63
C GLU A 385 -18.53 20.17 -3.13
N PHE A 386 -17.76 19.55 -2.23
CA PHE A 386 -17.01 18.35 -2.55
C PHE A 386 -17.93 17.14 -2.74
N ALA A 387 -18.89 16.93 -1.84
CA ALA A 387 -19.89 15.87 -1.99
C ALA A 387 -20.62 15.99 -3.34
N LYS A 388 -21.09 17.20 -3.68
CA LYS A 388 -21.68 17.48 -5.00
C LYS A 388 -20.72 17.20 -6.16
N SER A 389 -19.42 17.46 -6.01
CA SER A 389 -18.43 17.14 -7.05
C SER A 389 -18.32 15.63 -7.26
N LEU A 390 -18.37 14.83 -6.19
CA LEU A 390 -18.38 13.37 -6.27
C LEU A 390 -19.66 12.86 -6.93
N GLU A 391 -20.82 13.38 -6.50
CA GLU A 391 -22.13 13.04 -7.08
C GLU A 391 -22.18 13.33 -8.58
N ASN A 392 -21.71 14.52 -9.00
CA ASN A 392 -21.63 14.89 -10.40
C ASN A 392 -20.65 14.00 -11.18
N ALA A 393 -19.51 13.63 -10.58
CA ALA A 393 -18.56 12.72 -11.21
C ALA A 393 -19.19 11.33 -11.45
N VAL A 394 -19.91 10.80 -10.46
CA VAL A 394 -20.65 9.53 -10.59
C VAL A 394 -21.78 9.63 -11.60
N LEU A 395 -22.55 10.72 -11.59
CA LEU A 395 -23.62 10.95 -12.59
C LEU A 395 -23.08 10.95 -14.02
N ASN A 396 -21.93 11.58 -14.25
CA ASN A 396 -21.25 11.59 -15.54
C ASN A 396 -20.76 10.19 -15.96
N MET A 397 -20.48 9.29 -15.00
CA MET A 397 -20.15 7.90 -15.30
C MET A 397 -21.40 7.11 -15.67
N TRP A 398 -22.49 7.25 -14.90
CA TRP A 398 -23.76 6.56 -15.17
C TRP A 398 -24.37 6.93 -16.52
N THR A 399 -24.24 8.20 -16.94
CA THR A 399 -24.81 8.69 -18.20
C THR A 399 -24.03 8.27 -19.44
N ARG A 400 -22.79 7.79 -19.30
CA ARG A 400 -21.93 7.37 -20.41
C ARG A 400 -22.07 5.89 -20.79
N THR A 401 -22.84 5.14 -20.02
CA THR A 401 -23.15 3.73 -20.24
C THR A 401 -24.58 3.55 -20.67
#